data_AF-A0A5E7RAD3-F1
#
_entry.id   AF-A0A5E7RAD3-F1
#
_cell.length_a   1.000
_cell.length_b   1.000
_cell.length_c   1.000
_cell.angle_alpha   90.00
_cell.angle_beta   90.00
_cell.angle_gamma   90.00
#
_symmetry.space_group_name_H-M   'P 1'
#
loop_
_entity.id
_entity.type
_entity.pdbx_description
1 polymer ?
#
loop_
_entity_poly.entity_id
_entity_poly.type
_entity_poly.pdbx_seq_one_letter_code
_entity_poly.pdbx_strand_id
1 'polypeptide(L)'
;MTVELFRAIPESKLAESSEGYRRQSTLRIPSNVPYVVDNLWEWLRPDSMPSRRHAVYASGTPELALENASAPLANGDCYVACRVVVGANEIRVAQLQVSDARNHEDIRMISRWLSRHSREFTEISLAERQVLALLFSPGLRQKELEELRQQSQLIQNLCAHVQEHSTLWPTASTAPNATSGELFFELLGSALYRLAPLPAVSPQISTNPNMR
;
A
#
# COMPACT_ATOMS: atom_id res chain seq x y z
N MET A 1 17.23 6.84 13.39
CA MET A 1 17.56 6.03 12.20
C MET A 1 16.75 6.59 11.04
N THR A 2 17.41 6.91 9.93
CA THR A 2 16.76 7.43 8.73
C THR A 2 16.14 6.25 7.99
N VAL A 3 14.84 6.31 7.71
CA VAL A 3 14.16 5.29 6.91
C VAL A 3 14.65 5.43 5.47
N GLU A 4 15.34 4.42 4.95
CA GLU A 4 15.73 4.40 3.55
C GLU A 4 14.63 3.71 2.74
N LEU A 5 14.09 4.45 1.77
CA LEU A 5 13.05 3.98 0.87
C LEU A 5 13.61 3.97 -0.55
N PHE A 6 13.28 2.93 -1.30
CA PHE A 6 13.73 2.76 -2.67
C PHE A 6 12.55 2.51 -3.61
N ARG A 7 12.66 3.00 -4.84
CA ARG A 7 11.70 2.72 -5.92
C ARG A 7 12.44 2.40 -7.20
N ALA A 8 11.95 1.41 -7.93
CA ALA A 8 12.38 1.18 -9.30
C ALA A 8 11.46 1.95 -10.25
N ILE A 9 12.08 2.63 -11.21
CA ILE A 9 11.37 3.33 -12.28
C ILE A 9 12.03 2.98 -13.63
N PRO A 10 11.33 3.13 -14.76
CA PRO A 10 11.96 3.07 -16.08
C PRO A 10 13.09 4.11 -16.17
N GLU A 11 14.21 3.75 -16.78
CA GLU A 11 15.38 4.62 -16.94
C GLU A 11 15.00 5.91 -17.68
N SER A 12 14.12 5.79 -18.67
CA SER A 12 13.55 6.92 -19.41
C SER A 12 12.86 7.97 -18.53
N LYS A 13 12.47 7.62 -17.30
CA LYS A 13 11.81 8.51 -16.33
C LYS A 13 12.74 9.14 -15.31
N LEU A 14 14.04 8.83 -15.33
CA LEU A 14 15.01 9.38 -14.39
C LEU A 14 15.11 10.90 -14.45
N ALA A 15 15.15 11.49 -15.64
CA ALA A 15 15.27 12.94 -15.80
C ALA A 15 14.10 13.69 -15.14
N GLU A 16 12.87 13.27 -15.44
CA GLU A 16 11.63 13.84 -14.88
C GLU A 16 11.55 13.63 -13.35
N SER A 17 12.12 12.54 -12.84
CA SER A 17 12.04 12.18 -11.42
C SER A 17 12.75 13.15 -10.47
N SER A 18 13.63 14.00 -11.02
CA SER A 18 14.34 15.06 -10.30
C SER A 18 13.47 16.28 -10.00
N GLU A 19 12.43 16.53 -10.80
CA GLU A 19 11.50 17.66 -10.63
C GLU A 19 10.61 17.49 -9.38
N GLY A 20 10.43 16.24 -8.96
CA GLY A 20 9.71 15.86 -7.76
C GLY A 20 8.25 15.49 -8.03
N TYR A 21 7.78 14.50 -7.27
CA TYR A 21 6.44 13.97 -7.36
C TYR A 21 5.57 14.50 -6.23
N ARG A 22 4.34 14.86 -6.58
CA ARG A 22 3.31 15.30 -5.64
C ARG A 22 2.54 14.11 -5.07
N ARG A 23 1.87 14.37 -3.94
CA ARG A 23 0.86 13.48 -3.38
C ARG A 23 -0.17 13.13 -4.45
N GLN A 24 -0.60 11.87 -4.49
CA GLN A 24 -1.67 11.44 -5.39
C GLN A 24 -2.99 12.14 -5.01
N SER A 25 -3.50 12.97 -5.92
CA SER A 25 -4.76 13.70 -5.75
C SER A 25 -5.99 12.80 -5.91
N THR A 26 -5.85 11.70 -6.64
CA THR A 26 -6.91 10.72 -6.88
C THR A 26 -6.74 9.50 -5.99
N LEU A 27 -7.87 8.89 -5.62
CA LEU A 27 -7.89 7.61 -4.92
C LEU A 27 -7.37 6.50 -5.84
N ARG A 28 -6.39 5.75 -5.37
CA ARG A 28 -5.97 4.49 -5.99
C ARG A 28 -7.00 3.42 -5.66
N ILE A 29 -7.62 2.87 -6.69
CA ILE A 29 -8.50 1.69 -6.55
C ILE A 29 -7.60 0.47 -6.29
N PRO A 30 -7.87 -0.32 -5.24
CA PRO A 30 -7.10 -1.53 -4.98
C PRO A 30 -7.30 -2.53 -6.13
N SER A 31 -6.21 -3.09 -6.67
CA SER A 31 -6.26 -4.03 -7.80
C SER A 31 -6.25 -5.50 -7.37
N ASN A 32 -5.68 -5.80 -6.20
CA ASN A 32 -5.39 -7.15 -5.70
C ASN A 32 -6.03 -7.44 -4.33
N VAL A 33 -6.81 -6.52 -3.78
CA VAL A 33 -7.51 -6.65 -2.49
C VAL A 33 -9.00 -6.40 -2.72
N PRO A 34 -9.92 -7.24 -2.19
CA PRO A 34 -11.36 -7.01 -2.31
C PRO A 34 -11.77 -5.65 -1.73
N TYR A 35 -12.68 -4.93 -2.41
CA TYR A 35 -13.09 -3.58 -2.01
C TYR A 35 -13.61 -3.50 -0.58
N VAL A 36 -14.42 -4.47 -0.15
CA VAL A 36 -14.89 -4.55 1.25
C VAL A 36 -13.74 -4.63 2.25
N VAL A 37 -12.67 -5.37 1.93
CA VAL A 37 -11.50 -5.49 2.81
C VAL A 37 -10.73 -4.18 2.85
N ASP A 38 -10.47 -3.56 1.69
CA ASP A 38 -9.79 -2.27 1.61
C ASP A 38 -10.58 -1.15 2.32
N ASN A 39 -11.92 -1.17 2.21
CA ASN A 39 -12.81 -0.24 2.92
C ASN A 39 -12.73 -0.40 4.44
N LEU A 40 -12.74 -1.63 4.94
CA LEU A 40 -12.63 -1.92 6.37
C LEU A 40 -11.23 -1.56 6.89
N TRP A 41 -10.18 -1.85 6.13
CA TRP A 41 -8.82 -1.42 6.45
C TRP A 41 -8.68 0.10 6.49
N GLU A 42 -9.22 0.82 5.50
CA GLU A 42 -9.18 2.29 5.52
C GLU A 42 -9.97 2.85 6.70
N TRP A 43 -11.13 2.29 7.05
CA TRP A 43 -11.90 2.72 8.23
C TRP A 43 -11.17 2.46 9.55
N LEU A 44 -10.49 1.33 9.70
CA LEU A 44 -9.67 1.02 10.88
C LEU A 44 -8.35 1.80 10.94
N ARG A 45 -7.98 2.53 9.88
CA ARG A 45 -6.67 3.18 9.77
C ARG A 45 -6.50 4.26 10.85
N PRO A 46 -5.47 4.16 11.71
CA PRO A 46 -5.11 5.24 12.62
C PRO A 46 -4.70 6.50 11.84
N ASP A 47 -4.98 7.67 12.39
CA ASP A 47 -4.57 8.95 11.78
C ASP A 47 -3.06 9.08 11.60
N SER A 48 -2.26 8.38 12.40
CA SER A 48 -0.79 8.37 12.27
C SER A 48 -0.28 7.51 11.11
N MET A 49 -1.11 6.63 10.54
CA MET A 49 -0.72 5.71 9.48
C MET A 49 -1.06 6.25 8.08
N PRO A 50 -0.27 5.91 7.05
CA PRO A 50 -0.54 6.32 5.67
C PRO A 50 -1.77 5.62 5.08
N SER A 51 -2.56 6.32 4.28
CA SER A 51 -3.65 5.70 3.50
C SER A 51 -3.09 4.96 2.29
N ARG A 52 -3.41 3.66 2.18
CA ARG A 52 -3.05 2.83 1.01
C ARG A 52 -3.60 3.36 -0.32
N ARG A 53 -4.63 4.20 -0.26
CA ARG A 53 -5.32 4.79 -1.43
C ARG A 53 -4.63 6.04 -1.96
N HIS A 54 -3.76 6.65 -1.16
CA HIS A 54 -2.99 7.85 -1.55
C HIS A 54 -1.47 7.63 -1.42
N ALA A 55 -1.07 6.41 -1.05
CA ALA A 55 0.32 6.08 -0.81
C ALA A 55 1.08 5.78 -2.11
N VAL A 56 2.38 5.98 -1.98
CA VAL A 56 3.40 5.57 -2.94
C VAL A 56 4.05 4.30 -2.38
N TYR A 57 4.13 3.27 -3.20
CA TYR A 57 4.76 2.00 -2.85
C TYR A 57 6.26 2.06 -3.11
N ALA A 58 7.01 1.48 -2.18
CA ALA A 58 8.47 1.48 -2.13
C ALA A 58 8.99 0.14 -1.58
N SER A 59 10.31 0.01 -1.53
CA SER A 59 11.00 -1.14 -0.94
C SER A 59 12.06 -0.67 0.05
N GLY A 60 12.41 -1.52 1.02
CA GLY A 60 13.45 -1.23 2.01
C GLY A 60 14.87 -1.35 1.47
N THR A 61 15.06 -1.97 0.30
CA THR A 61 16.36 -2.08 -0.38
C THR A 61 16.23 -1.83 -1.90
N PRO A 62 17.32 -1.46 -2.58
CA PRO A 62 17.37 -1.35 -4.05
C PRO A 62 16.97 -2.63 -4.78
N GLU A 63 17.42 -3.78 -4.29
CA GLU A 63 17.21 -5.09 -4.93
C GLU A 63 15.73 -5.45 -4.90
N LEU A 64 15.08 -5.26 -3.75
CA LEU A 64 13.65 -5.44 -3.59
C LEU A 64 12.84 -4.43 -4.42
N ALA A 65 13.38 -3.23 -4.68
CA ALA A 65 12.72 -2.26 -5.55
C ALA A 65 12.71 -2.75 -7.01
N LEU A 66 13.82 -3.31 -7.48
CA LEU A 66 13.93 -3.89 -8.84
C LEU A 66 13.08 -5.15 -9.00
N GLU A 67 13.07 -6.04 -7.99
CA GLU A 67 12.26 -7.26 -8.01
C GLU A 67 10.75 -6.96 -8.13
N ASN A 68 10.29 -5.92 -7.44
CA ASN A 68 8.87 -5.53 -7.43
C ASN A 68 8.48 -4.60 -8.60
N ALA A 69 9.41 -4.28 -9.51
CA ALA A 69 9.17 -3.34 -10.59
C ALA A 69 8.20 -3.92 -11.62
N SER A 70 7.10 -3.21 -11.88
CA SER A 70 5.99 -3.69 -12.73
C SER A 70 5.41 -2.63 -13.69
N ALA A 71 6.01 -1.44 -13.75
CA ALA A 71 5.57 -0.40 -14.68
C ALA A 71 5.89 -0.81 -16.14
N PRO A 72 4.98 -0.59 -17.11
CA PRO A 72 5.26 -0.91 -18.51
C PRO A 72 6.58 -0.25 -18.99
N LEU A 73 7.47 -1.06 -19.56
CA LEU A 73 8.71 -0.58 -20.17
C LEU A 73 8.52 -0.37 -21.67
N ALA A 74 9.10 0.71 -22.19
CA ALA A 74 9.26 0.87 -23.63
C ALA A 74 10.34 -0.11 -24.15
N ASN A 75 10.34 -0.37 -25.46
CA ASN A 75 11.37 -1.23 -26.08
C ASN A 75 12.78 -0.67 -25.81
N GLY A 76 13.64 -1.49 -25.22
CA GLY A 76 15.02 -1.12 -24.89
C GLY A 76 15.20 -0.34 -23.58
N ASP A 77 14.13 -0.08 -22.84
CA ASP A 77 14.18 0.55 -21.52
C ASP A 77 14.49 -0.51 -20.43
N CYS A 78 15.05 -0.07 -19.31
CA CYS A 78 15.33 -0.92 -18.17
C CYS A 78 14.90 -0.26 -16.85
N TYR A 79 14.75 -1.05 -15.80
CA TYR A 79 14.47 -0.48 -14.49
C TYR A 79 15.75 -0.05 -13.80
N VAL A 80 15.68 1.12 -13.15
CA VAL A 80 16.74 1.64 -12.29
C VAL A 80 16.18 1.84 -10.89
N ALA A 81 16.87 1.27 -9.90
CA ALA A 81 16.58 1.54 -8.49
C ALA A 81 17.05 2.93 -8.11
N CYS A 82 16.16 3.69 -7.49
CA CYS A 82 16.42 5.02 -7.00
C CYS A 82 16.11 5.10 -5.51
N ARG A 83 16.92 5.86 -4.78
CA ARG A 83 16.60 6.26 -3.40
C ARG A 83 15.52 7.34 -3.43
N VAL A 84 14.51 7.19 -2.60
CA VAL A 84 13.49 8.23 -2.37
C VAL A 84 14.09 9.31 -1.48
N VAL A 85 14.02 10.55 -1.95
CA VAL A 85 14.47 11.73 -1.22
C VAL A 85 13.27 12.54 -0.78
N VAL A 86 12.97 12.50 0.52
CA VAL A 86 11.85 13.20 1.18
C VAL A 86 12.17 13.41 2.66
N GLY A 87 11.69 14.49 3.28
CA GLY A 87 11.86 14.73 4.71
C GLY A 87 11.08 13.72 5.57
N ALA A 88 11.68 13.22 6.65
CA ALA A 88 11.04 12.24 7.53
C ALA A 88 9.73 12.74 8.15
N ASN A 89 9.62 14.05 8.41
CA ASN A 89 8.40 14.68 8.95
C ASN A 89 7.38 15.05 7.86
N GLU A 90 7.70 14.78 6.59
CA GLU A 90 6.84 15.08 5.44
C GLU A 90 6.08 13.86 4.94
N ILE A 91 6.27 12.70 5.57
CA ILE A 91 5.63 11.44 5.20
C ILE A 91 5.08 10.69 6.41
N ARG A 92 4.07 9.87 6.16
CA ARG A 92 3.72 8.71 7.00
C ARG A 92 4.16 7.45 6.27
N VAL A 93 4.66 6.46 6.99
CA VAL A 93 5.17 5.23 6.40
C VAL A 93 4.61 4.02 7.13
N ALA A 94 4.35 2.94 6.38
CA ALA A 94 3.95 1.66 6.93
C ALA A 94 4.59 0.52 6.13
N GLN A 95 5.09 -0.49 6.84
CA GLN A 95 5.51 -1.77 6.29
C GLN A 95 4.62 -2.87 6.84
N LEU A 96 3.99 -3.65 5.96
CA LEU A 96 3.24 -4.84 6.35
C LEU A 96 4.17 -6.04 6.53
N GLN A 97 3.77 -6.99 7.38
CA GLN A 97 4.49 -8.25 7.61
C GLN A 97 4.29 -9.29 6.49
N VAL A 98 3.59 -8.91 5.42
CA VAL A 98 3.35 -9.75 4.24
C VAL A 98 3.99 -9.09 3.02
N SER A 99 4.56 -9.87 2.12
CA SER A 99 5.19 -9.37 0.89
C SER A 99 4.21 -8.69 -0.07
N ASP A 100 2.93 -9.11 -0.04
CA ASP A 100 1.85 -8.58 -0.86
C ASP A 100 0.58 -8.57 -0.02
N ALA A 101 -0.14 -7.44 0.02
CA ALA A 101 -1.37 -7.31 0.78
C ALA A 101 -2.46 -8.32 0.41
N ARG A 102 -2.46 -8.88 -0.81
CA ARG A 102 -3.41 -9.93 -1.21
C ARG A 102 -3.27 -11.21 -0.37
N ASN A 103 -2.12 -11.39 0.28
CA ASN A 103 -1.83 -12.54 1.13
C ASN A 103 -2.19 -12.29 2.60
N HIS A 104 -2.69 -11.10 2.95
CA HIS A 104 -3.02 -10.75 4.32
C HIS A 104 -4.17 -11.61 4.87
N GLU A 105 -4.06 -12.05 6.12
CA GLU A 105 -5.01 -12.98 6.73
C GLU A 105 -6.42 -12.40 6.90
N ASP A 106 -6.51 -11.08 7.11
CA ASP A 106 -7.79 -10.34 7.15
C ASP A 106 -8.68 -10.64 5.94
N ILE A 107 -8.11 -10.82 4.74
CA ILE A 107 -8.90 -11.14 3.55
C ILE A 107 -9.67 -12.45 3.77
N ARG A 108 -9.00 -13.48 4.29
CA ARG A 108 -9.63 -14.77 4.59
C ARG A 108 -10.58 -14.68 5.78
N MET A 109 -10.26 -13.87 6.79
CA MET A 109 -11.12 -13.67 7.97
C MET A 109 -12.44 -12.99 7.56
N ILE A 110 -12.36 -11.85 6.87
CA ILE A 110 -13.52 -11.07 6.42
C ILE A 110 -14.35 -11.89 5.43
N SER A 111 -13.73 -12.58 4.47
CA SER A 111 -14.45 -13.42 3.51
C SER A 111 -15.21 -14.54 4.21
N ARG A 112 -14.63 -15.18 5.23
CA ARG A 112 -15.32 -16.20 6.05
C ARG A 112 -16.50 -15.60 6.81
N TRP A 113 -16.33 -14.41 7.36
CA TRP A 113 -17.42 -13.72 8.05
C TRP A 113 -18.58 -13.42 7.09
N LEU A 114 -18.29 -12.86 5.91
CA LEU A 114 -19.30 -12.54 4.89
C LEU A 114 -20.05 -13.78 4.41
N SER A 115 -19.34 -14.89 4.16
CA SER A 115 -19.96 -16.15 3.75
C SER A 115 -20.91 -16.72 4.81
N ARG A 116 -20.54 -16.64 6.10
CA ARG A 116 -21.38 -17.12 7.21
C ARG A 116 -22.69 -16.32 7.34
N HIS A 117 -22.64 -15.02 7.06
CA HIS A 117 -23.79 -14.12 7.12
C HIS A 117 -24.42 -13.88 5.74
N SER A 118 -24.09 -14.70 4.74
CA SER A 118 -24.52 -14.49 3.34
C SER A 118 -26.03 -14.35 3.19
N ARG A 119 -26.80 -15.12 3.97
CA ARG A 119 -28.27 -15.04 4.02
C ARG A 119 -28.77 -13.66 4.44
N GLU A 120 -28.11 -13.04 5.43
CA GLU A 120 -28.44 -11.70 5.92
C GLU A 120 -28.09 -10.60 4.89
N PHE A 121 -27.20 -10.88 3.93
CA PHE A 121 -26.94 -9.97 2.82
C PHE A 121 -27.89 -10.17 1.63
N THR A 122 -28.45 -11.36 1.45
CA THR A 122 -29.26 -11.69 0.27
C THR A 122 -30.77 -11.61 0.52
N GLU A 123 -31.24 -11.93 1.72
CA GLU A 123 -32.66 -11.96 2.11
C GLU A 123 -33.17 -10.63 2.71
N ILE A 124 -32.53 -9.51 2.36
CA ILE A 124 -32.94 -8.15 2.73
C ILE A 124 -33.76 -7.47 1.63
N SER A 125 -34.42 -6.37 1.97
CA SER A 125 -35.15 -5.57 0.99
C SER A 125 -34.22 -4.96 -0.07
N LEU A 126 -34.77 -4.59 -1.23
CA LEU A 126 -34.00 -3.93 -2.29
C LEU A 126 -33.38 -2.61 -1.80
N ALA A 127 -34.11 -1.85 -0.99
CA ALA A 127 -33.63 -0.58 -0.43
C ALA A 127 -32.42 -0.80 0.48
N GLU A 128 -32.49 -1.78 1.40
CA GLU A 128 -31.35 -2.13 2.26
C GLU A 128 -30.17 -2.65 1.44
N ARG A 129 -30.42 -3.46 0.41
CA ARG A 129 -29.37 -3.98 -0.47
C ARG A 129 -28.62 -2.87 -1.19
N GLN A 130 -29.32 -1.82 -1.64
CA GLN A 130 -28.69 -0.65 -2.27
C GLN A 130 -27.76 0.09 -1.30
N VAL A 131 -28.17 0.21 -0.03
CA VAL A 131 -27.33 0.81 1.03
C VAL A 131 -26.11 -0.07 1.30
N LEU A 132 -26.29 -1.39 1.47
CA LEU A 132 -25.19 -2.32 1.73
C LEU A 132 -24.22 -2.44 0.55
N ALA A 133 -24.67 -2.22 -0.69
CA ALA A 133 -23.82 -2.27 -1.87
C ALA A 133 -22.65 -1.27 -1.79
N LEU A 134 -22.81 -0.17 -1.05
CA LEU A 134 -21.74 0.81 -0.84
C LEU A 134 -20.52 0.20 -0.13
N LEU A 135 -20.71 -0.78 0.77
CA LEU A 135 -19.61 -1.50 1.41
C LEU A 135 -18.69 -2.19 0.38
N PHE A 136 -19.26 -2.59 -0.76
CA PHE A 136 -18.55 -3.28 -1.83
C PHE A 136 -18.11 -2.33 -2.96
N SER A 137 -18.36 -1.02 -2.82
CA SER A 137 -17.89 -0.03 -3.78
C SER A 137 -16.41 0.31 -3.52
N PRO A 138 -15.60 0.57 -4.57
CA PRO A 138 -14.22 0.96 -4.37
C PRO A 138 -14.11 2.35 -3.76
N GLY A 139 -13.25 2.51 -2.75
CA GLY A 139 -12.89 3.82 -2.23
C GLY A 139 -13.90 4.44 -1.27
N LEU A 140 -14.76 3.64 -0.64
CA LEU A 140 -15.70 4.10 0.39
C LEU A 140 -14.94 4.78 1.54
N ARG A 141 -15.25 6.03 1.85
CA ARG A 141 -14.51 6.84 2.82
C ARG A 141 -14.83 6.42 4.26
N GLN A 142 -13.93 6.74 5.19
CA GLN A 142 -14.11 6.41 6.61
C GLN A 142 -15.44 6.93 7.18
N LYS A 143 -15.81 8.19 6.89
CA LYS A 143 -17.09 8.78 7.30
C LYS A 143 -18.30 8.05 6.72
N GLU A 144 -18.23 7.69 5.44
CA GLU A 144 -19.32 6.99 4.76
C GLU A 144 -19.51 5.58 5.35
N LEU A 145 -18.41 4.85 5.63
CA LEU A 145 -18.50 3.56 6.31
C LEU A 145 -19.03 3.70 7.74
N GLU A 146 -18.64 4.75 8.46
CA GLU A 146 -19.14 5.01 9.81
C GLU A 146 -20.65 5.31 9.81
N GLU A 147 -21.15 6.04 8.82
CA GLU A 147 -22.58 6.26 8.62
C GLU A 147 -23.32 4.94 8.29
N LEU A 148 -22.77 4.11 7.40
CA LEU A 148 -23.33 2.79 7.10
C LEU A 148 -23.38 1.89 8.35
N ARG A 149 -22.33 1.92 9.17
CA ARG A 149 -22.24 1.18 10.44
C ARG A 149 -23.35 1.56 11.40
N GLN A 150 -23.72 2.84 11.45
CA GLN A 150 -24.78 3.35 12.33
C GLN A 150 -26.19 3.01 11.80
N GLN A 151 -26.33 2.78 10.50
CA GLN A 151 -27.63 2.55 9.85
C GLN A 151 -27.98 1.05 9.70
N SER A 152 -27.00 0.15 9.79
CA SER A 152 -27.21 -1.28 9.59
C SER A 152 -26.58 -2.12 10.70
N GLN A 153 -27.40 -2.90 11.40
CA GLN A 153 -26.95 -3.84 12.42
C GLN A 153 -25.95 -4.86 11.84
N LEU A 154 -26.16 -5.30 10.60
CA LEU A 154 -25.27 -6.24 9.93
C LEU A 154 -23.88 -5.64 9.70
N ILE A 155 -23.81 -4.38 9.24
CA ILE A 155 -22.53 -3.67 9.08
C ILE A 155 -21.90 -3.36 10.43
N GLN A 156 -22.70 -2.99 11.44
CA GLN A 156 -22.22 -2.83 12.80
C GLN A 156 -21.52 -4.08 13.32
N ASN A 157 -22.12 -5.26 13.11
CA ASN A 157 -21.54 -6.54 13.53
C ASN A 157 -20.25 -6.87 12.77
N LEU A 158 -20.20 -6.61 11.46
CA LEU A 158 -18.96 -6.76 10.66
C LEU A 158 -17.86 -5.84 11.18
N CYS A 159 -18.17 -4.56 11.38
CA CYS A 159 -17.25 -3.56 11.89
C CYS A 159 -16.70 -3.95 13.26
N ALA A 160 -17.54 -4.42 14.18
CA ALA A 160 -17.11 -4.92 15.48
C ALA A 160 -16.17 -6.14 15.33
N HIS A 161 -16.51 -7.09 14.46
CA HIS A 161 -15.69 -8.25 14.19
C HIS A 161 -14.30 -7.88 13.67
N VAL A 162 -14.21 -6.94 12.71
CA VAL A 162 -12.89 -6.52 12.19
C VAL A 162 -12.12 -5.66 13.19
N GLN A 163 -12.77 -4.85 14.02
CA GLN A 163 -12.10 -4.13 15.10
C GLN A 163 -11.42 -5.08 16.09
N GLU A 164 -12.05 -6.20 16.39
CA GLU A 164 -11.53 -7.19 17.33
C GLU A 164 -10.42 -8.06 16.73
N HIS A 165 -10.49 -8.39 15.44
CA HIS A 165 -9.63 -9.42 14.86
C HIS A 165 -8.69 -8.97 13.74
N SER A 166 -8.87 -7.77 13.16
CA SER A 166 -7.98 -7.30 12.10
C SER A 166 -6.57 -7.08 12.64
N THR A 167 -5.58 -7.62 11.93
CA THR A 167 -4.17 -7.51 12.32
C THR A 167 -3.39 -6.54 11.43
N LEU A 168 -4.00 -5.98 10.36
CA LEU A 168 -3.29 -5.14 9.40
C LEU A 168 -2.54 -3.97 10.08
N TRP A 169 -3.28 -3.06 10.72
CA TRP A 169 -2.67 -1.88 11.35
C TRP A 169 -1.94 -2.18 12.66
N PRO A 170 -2.44 -3.04 13.56
CA PRO A 170 -1.73 -3.37 14.79
C PRO A 170 -0.34 -4.00 14.56
N THR A 171 -0.13 -4.70 13.44
CA THR A 171 1.15 -5.35 13.11
C THR A 171 2.00 -4.58 12.10
N ALA A 172 1.47 -3.50 11.50
CA ALA A 172 2.20 -2.66 10.58
C ALA A 172 3.30 -1.88 11.31
N SER A 173 4.52 -1.88 10.76
CA SER A 173 5.64 -1.12 11.30
C SER A 173 5.70 0.29 10.70
N THR A 174 5.84 1.31 11.55
CA THR A 174 6.19 2.68 11.13
C THR A 174 7.70 2.90 11.04
N ALA A 175 8.51 1.90 11.40
CA ALA A 175 9.96 1.91 11.27
C ALA A 175 10.34 0.79 10.28
N PRO A 176 10.34 1.09 8.96
CA PRO A 176 10.68 0.11 7.96
C PRO A 176 12.08 -0.44 8.20
N ASN A 177 12.25 -1.71 7.84
CA ASN A 177 13.51 -2.41 7.90
C ASN A 177 13.83 -3.02 6.53
N ALA A 178 15.03 -3.61 6.39
CA ALA A 178 15.47 -4.23 5.15
C ALA A 178 14.85 -5.62 4.89
N THR A 179 13.82 -6.02 5.63
CA THR A 179 13.16 -7.32 5.43
C THR A 179 12.09 -7.25 4.33
N SER A 180 11.63 -8.41 3.90
CA SER A 180 10.54 -8.53 2.95
C SER A 180 9.22 -8.08 3.59
N GLY A 181 8.43 -7.32 2.83
CA GLY A 181 7.14 -6.79 3.28
C GLY A 181 6.68 -5.66 2.39
N GLU A 182 5.37 -5.52 2.20
CA GLU A 182 4.79 -4.44 1.41
C GLU A 182 5.00 -3.11 2.14
N LEU A 183 5.85 -2.25 1.57
CA LEU A 183 6.23 -0.97 2.12
C LEU A 183 5.62 0.17 1.30
N PHE A 184 4.98 1.11 1.98
CA PHE A 184 4.37 2.27 1.34
C PHE A 184 4.40 3.49 2.25
N PHE A 185 4.36 4.66 1.63
CA PHE A 185 4.36 5.94 2.33
C PHE A 185 3.38 6.93 1.71
N GLU A 186 2.85 7.84 2.52
CA GLU A 186 1.95 8.91 2.08
C GLU A 186 2.60 10.26 2.36
N LEU A 187 2.65 11.14 1.36
CA LEU A 187 3.11 12.52 1.50
C LEU A 187 2.11 13.36 2.31
N LEU A 188 2.63 14.23 3.18
CA LEU A 188 1.86 15.14 4.01
C LEU A 188 1.82 16.55 3.39
N GLY A 189 0.68 17.22 3.51
CA GLY A 189 0.49 18.60 3.04
C GLY A 189 0.86 18.77 1.56
N SER A 190 1.77 19.71 1.29
CA SER A 190 2.27 20.04 -0.05
C SER A 190 3.65 19.45 -0.35
N ALA A 191 4.11 18.48 0.44
CA ALA A 191 5.43 17.88 0.30
C ALA A 191 5.61 17.21 -1.08
N LEU A 192 6.88 17.08 -1.46
CA LEU A 192 7.32 16.41 -2.68
C LEU A 192 8.36 15.36 -2.31
N TYR A 193 8.38 14.22 -3.01
CA TYR A 193 9.54 13.33 -3.00
C TYR A 193 10.25 13.36 -4.35
N ARG A 194 11.56 13.18 -4.34
CA ARG A 194 12.39 13.02 -5.55
C ARG A 194 12.99 11.63 -5.58
N LEU A 195 13.51 11.23 -6.74
CA LEU A 195 14.24 9.98 -6.90
C LEU A 195 15.69 10.30 -7.26
N ALA A 196 16.62 9.78 -6.46
CA ALA A 196 18.06 9.88 -6.71
C ALA A 196 18.57 8.52 -7.17
N PRO A 197 19.14 8.40 -8.39
CA PRO A 197 19.70 7.13 -8.86
C PRO A 197 20.85 6.70 -7.95
N LEU A 198 21.01 5.39 -7.81
CA LEU A 198 22.15 4.84 -7.09
C LEU A 198 23.43 4.96 -7.92
N PRO A 199 24.60 5.16 -7.29
CA PRO A 199 25.86 5.14 -8.02
C PRO A 199 26.02 3.79 -8.73
N ALA A 200 26.46 3.83 -9.99
CA ALA A 200 26.78 2.61 -10.72
C ALA A 200 27.82 1.80 -9.93
N VAL A 201 27.50 0.55 -9.61
CA VAL A 201 28.47 -0.36 -9.02
C VAL A 201 29.46 -0.69 -10.13
N SER A 202 30.64 -0.04 -10.10
CA SER A 202 31.73 -0.42 -11.00
C SER A 202 32.04 -1.91 -10.79
N PRO A 203 32.02 -2.75 -11.84
CA PRO A 203 32.41 -4.13 -11.68
C PRO A 203 33.86 -4.16 -11.19
N GLN A 204 34.08 -4.70 -9.99
CA GLN A 204 35.42 -5.00 -9.52
C GLN A 204 35.96 -6.12 -10.41
N ILE A 205 36.70 -5.73 -11.45
CA ILE A 205 37.53 -6.66 -12.21
C ILE A 205 38.62 -7.12 -11.23
N SER A 206 38.39 -8.27 -10.60
CA SER A 206 39.43 -8.99 -9.87
C SER A 206 40.47 -9.46 -10.87
N THR A 207 41.46 -8.61 -11.16
CA THR A 207 42.69 -9.04 -11.81
C THR A 207 43.46 -9.87 -10.80
N ASN A 208 43.30 -11.19 -10.87
CA ASN A 208 44.14 -12.15 -10.17
C ASN A 208 45.56 -12.05 -10.75
N PRO A 209 46.58 -11.52 -10.04
CA PRO A 209 47.93 -11.47 -10.53
C PRO A 209 48.71 -12.60 -9.86
N ASN A 210 48.53 -13.85 -10.30
CA ASN A 210 49.44 -14.94 -9.95
C ASN A 210 49.27 -16.11 -10.93
N MET A 211 49.93 -15.99 -12.08
CA MET A 211 50.52 -17.12 -12.79
C MET A 211 51.86 -16.67 -13.35
N ARG A 212 52.92 -16.93 -12.57
CA ARG A 212 54.28 -17.17 -13.03
C ARG A 212 54.86 -18.31 -12.21
#